data_AF-A0A165VFE3-F1
#
_entry.id   AF-A0A165VFE3-F1
#
_cell.length_a   1.000
_cell.length_b   1.000
_cell.length_c   1.000
_cell.angle_alpha   90.00
_cell.angle_beta   90.00
_cell.angle_gamma   90.00
#
_symmetry.space_group_name_H-M   'P 1'
#
loop_
_entity.id
_entity.type
_entity.pdbx_description
1 polymer ?
#
loop_
_entity_poly.entity_id
_entity_poly.type
_entity_poly.pdbx_seq_one_letter_code
_entity_poly.pdbx_strand_id
1 'polypeptide(L)'
;MNRKLKLLLKEALYEAGIKPTTVRISVGLEDPRMCIAHIIEAAKLSIDRKHFDFSSSFPSNEHIDEIYMQTYMDVHQRFVKSLPKFSQLSQ
;
A
#
# COMPACT_ATOMS: atom_id res chain seq x y z
N MET A 1 -9.45 -4.33 -25.23
CA MET A 1 -9.79 -3.23 -24.30
C MET A 1 -8.60 -2.99 -23.37
N ASN A 2 -8.07 -1.77 -23.32
CA ASN A 2 -6.80 -1.44 -22.64
C ASN A 2 -6.95 -1.52 -21.10
N ARG A 3 -6.08 -2.26 -20.39
CA ARG A 3 -6.14 -2.41 -18.91
C ARG A 3 -6.15 -1.07 -18.15
N LYS A 4 -5.52 -0.03 -18.70
CA LYS A 4 -5.52 1.33 -18.14
C LYS A 4 -6.91 1.97 -18.06
N LEU A 5 -7.83 1.62 -18.95
CA LEU A 5 -9.18 2.21 -18.96
C LEU A 5 -10.13 1.58 -17.94
N LYS A 6 -9.83 0.34 -17.50
CA LYS A 6 -10.71 -0.42 -16.59
C LYS A 6 -10.73 0.17 -15.17
N LEU A 7 -9.63 0.78 -14.71
CA LEU A 7 -9.48 1.39 -13.37
C LEU A 7 -10.22 2.74 -13.20
N LEU A 8 -10.91 3.24 -14.22
CA LEU A 8 -11.66 4.51 -14.14
C LEU A 8 -13.17 4.31 -13.87
N LEU A 9 -13.68 3.06 -13.95
CA LEU A 9 -15.05 2.75 -13.55
C LEU A 9 -15.15 2.62 -12.04
N LYS A 10 -16.27 3.10 -11.48
CA LYS A 10 -16.55 3.08 -10.04
C LYS A 10 -16.50 1.65 -9.48
N GLU A 11 -17.00 0.69 -10.26
CA GLU A 11 -17.03 -0.73 -9.94
C GLU A 11 -15.61 -1.30 -9.84
N ALA A 12 -14.72 -0.92 -10.75
CA ALA A 12 -13.34 -1.40 -10.77
C ALA A 12 -12.49 -0.81 -9.63
N LEU A 13 -12.75 0.43 -9.23
CA LEU A 13 -12.14 1.03 -8.04
C LEU A 13 -12.58 0.30 -6.77
N TYR A 14 -13.88 -0.02 -6.68
CA TYR A 14 -14.42 -0.78 -5.55
C TYR A 14 -13.86 -2.20 -5.47
N GLU A 15 -13.82 -2.93 -6.59
CA GLU A 15 -13.20 -4.27 -6.68
C GLU A 15 -11.71 -4.24 -6.32
N ALA A 16 -11.01 -3.15 -6.63
CA ALA A 16 -9.61 -2.95 -6.27
C ALA A 16 -9.40 -2.50 -4.80
N GLY A 17 -10.47 -2.36 -4.01
CA GLY A 17 -10.40 -1.89 -2.62
C GLY A 17 -10.13 -0.39 -2.48
N ILE A 18 -10.25 0.39 -3.56
CA ILE A 18 -10.00 1.83 -3.59
C ILE A 18 -11.30 2.55 -3.23
N LYS A 19 -11.29 3.23 -2.08
CA LYS A 19 -12.39 4.08 -1.60
C LYS A 19 -12.11 5.55 -1.97
N PRO A 20 -13.12 6.44 -1.93
CA PRO A 20 -12.91 7.88 -2.19
C PRO A 20 -11.84 8.54 -1.31
N THR A 21 -11.61 7.99 -0.10
CA THR A 21 -10.60 8.46 0.85
C THR A 21 -9.26 7.73 0.74
N THR A 22 -9.10 6.79 -0.21
CA THR A 22 -7.83 6.08 -0.42
C THR A 22 -6.81 7.04 -1.00
N VAL A 23 -5.71 7.25 -0.27
CA VAL A 23 -4.54 7.98 -0.74
C VAL A 23 -3.52 6.99 -1.30
N ARG A 24 -2.95 7.30 -2.47
CA ARG A 24 -1.87 6.49 -3.07
C ARG A 24 -0.54 7.23 -2.98
N ILE A 25 0.44 6.60 -2.36
CA ILE A 25 1.79 7.14 -2.18
C ILE A 25 2.78 6.25 -2.93
N SER A 26 3.63 6.85 -3.75
CA SER A 26 4.77 6.17 -4.36
C SER A 26 5.98 6.32 -3.45
N VAL A 27 6.46 5.22 -2.91
CA VAL A 27 7.73 5.13 -2.17
C VAL A 27 8.73 4.48 -3.11
N GLY A 28 9.86 5.14 -3.38
CA GLY A 28 10.83 4.66 -4.36
C GLY A 28 11.60 3.46 -3.81
N LEU A 29 12.74 3.73 -3.18
CA LEU A 29 13.52 2.75 -2.43
C LEU A 29 13.35 2.91 -0.92
N GLU A 30 12.50 3.85 -0.48
CA GLU A 30 12.22 4.06 0.94
C GLU A 30 11.34 2.96 1.53
N ASP A 31 11.47 2.73 2.83
CA ASP A 31 10.55 1.87 3.57
C ASP A 31 9.20 2.60 3.78
N PRO A 32 8.09 2.13 3.18
CA PRO A 32 6.78 2.77 3.36
C PRO A 32 6.32 2.82 4.82
N ARG A 33 6.81 1.93 5.68
CA ARG A 33 6.46 1.91 7.11
C ARG A 33 6.94 3.17 7.82
N MET A 34 8.03 3.79 7.36
CA MET A 34 8.49 5.08 7.89
C MET A 34 7.47 6.19 7.62
N CYS A 35 6.88 6.22 6.42
CA CYS A 35 5.84 7.19 6.09
C CYS A 35 4.60 6.99 6.96
N ILE A 36 4.17 5.73 7.14
CA ILE A 36 3.03 5.37 7.99
C ILE A 36 3.28 5.81 9.45
N ALA A 37 4.46 5.52 10.00
CA ALA A 37 4.84 5.91 11.36
C ALA A 37 4.76 7.43 11.55
N HIS A 38 5.28 8.21 10.60
CA HIS A 38 5.20 9.67 10.67
C HIS A 38 3.78 10.22 10.53
N ILE A 39 2.92 9.58 9.72
CA ILE A 39 1.50 9.97 9.62
C ILE A 39 0.79 9.76 10.96
N ILE A 40 1.01 8.61 11.61
CA ILE A 40 0.42 8.29 12.91
C ILE A 40 0.91 9.31 13.96
N GLU A 41 2.21 9.62 13.97
CA GLU A 41 2.77 10.58 14.92
C GLU A 41 2.26 12.00 14.68
N ALA A 42 2.16 12.43 13.41
CA ALA A 42 1.55 13.71 13.07
C ALA A 42 0.08 13.78 13.51
N ALA A 43 -0.69 12.69 13.39
CA ALA A 43 -2.07 12.63 13.85
C ALA A 43 -2.17 12.80 15.38
N LYS A 44 -1.31 12.13 16.16
CA LYS A 44 -1.22 12.30 17.62
C LYS A 44 -0.92 13.74 18.03
N LEU A 45 0.00 14.39 17.33
CA LEU A 45 0.41 15.76 17.65
C LEU A 45 -0.60 16.83 17.23
N SER A 46 -1.53 16.51 16.32
CA SER A 46 -2.44 17.49 15.70
C SER A 46 -3.92 17.16 15.91
N ILE A 47 -4.40 16.05 15.37
CA ILE A 47 -5.82 15.68 15.30
C ILE A 47 -6.33 15.26 16.67
N ASP A 48 -5.55 14.46 17.42
CA ASP A 48 -5.95 13.93 18.72
C ASP A 48 -6.27 15.05 19.74
N ARG A 49 -5.69 16.25 19.56
CA ARG A 49 -5.95 17.42 20.41
C ARG A 49 -7.41 17.90 20.37
N LYS A 50 -8.11 17.66 19.25
CA LYS A 50 -9.52 18.03 19.06
C LYS A 50 -10.45 16.82 18.96
N HIS A 51 -9.92 15.68 18.53
CA HIS A 51 -10.64 14.44 18.35
C HIS A 51 -9.91 13.33 19.11
N PHE A 52 -10.27 13.17 20.39
CA PHE A 52 -9.66 12.17 21.25
C PHE A 52 -9.72 10.77 20.62
N ASP A 53 -8.66 9.99 20.80
CA ASP A 53 -8.48 8.62 20.26
C ASP A 53 -8.53 8.48 18.72
N PHE A 54 -8.41 9.56 17.94
CA PHE A 54 -8.36 9.45 16.48
C PHE A 54 -7.20 8.54 16.03
N SER A 55 -5.99 8.77 16.56
CA SER A 55 -4.82 7.95 16.23
C SER A 55 -4.93 6.48 16.66
N SER A 56 -5.82 6.14 17.59
CA SER A 56 -6.09 4.76 17.99
C SER A 56 -6.88 3.96 16.94
N SER A 57 -7.41 4.64 15.91
CA SER A 57 -8.09 3.99 14.79
C SER A 57 -7.12 3.41 13.74
N PHE A 58 -5.82 3.72 13.83
CA PHE A 58 -4.81 3.07 13.00
C PHE A 58 -4.57 1.63 13.46
N PRO A 59 -4.17 0.73 12.56
CA PRO A 59 -3.78 -0.63 12.96
C PRO A 59 -2.65 -0.66 14.00
N SER A 60 -2.58 -1.75 14.77
CA SER A 60 -1.45 -1.96 15.68
C SER A 60 -0.14 -2.12 14.91
N ASN A 61 0.98 -1.92 15.60
CA ASN A 61 2.32 -2.06 15.01
C ASN A 61 2.50 -3.46 14.39
N GLU A 62 2.09 -4.49 15.11
CA GLU A 62 2.17 -5.89 14.68
C GLU A 62 1.34 -6.11 13.41
N HIS A 63 0.14 -5.53 13.35
CA HIS A 63 -0.71 -5.65 12.18
C HIS A 63 -0.14 -4.90 10.96
N ILE A 64 0.52 -3.75 11.17
CA ILE A 64 1.22 -3.02 10.10
C ILE A 64 2.36 -3.88 9.54
N ASP A 65 3.15 -4.50 10.40
CA ASP A 65 4.24 -5.39 9.98
C ASP A 65 3.72 -6.63 9.22
N GLU A 66 2.61 -7.22 9.67
CA GLU A 66 1.93 -8.30 8.96
C GLU A 66 1.48 -7.88 7.55
N ILE A 67 0.78 -6.74 7.44
CA ILE A 67 0.33 -6.19 6.15
C ILE A 67 1.52 -5.96 5.23
N TYR A 68 2.60 -5.36 5.74
CA TYR A 68 3.80 -5.08 4.99
C TYR A 68 4.43 -6.37 4.46
N MET A 69 4.69 -7.34 5.34
CA MET A 69 5.30 -8.61 4.98
C MET A 69 4.47 -9.35 3.92
N GLN A 70 3.15 -9.49 4.13
CA GLN A 70 2.27 -10.20 3.21
C GLN A 70 2.25 -9.54 1.83
N THR A 71 2.08 -8.21 1.80
CA THR A 71 2.00 -7.45 0.56
C THR A 71 3.33 -7.48 -0.20
N TYR A 72 4.44 -7.28 0.50
CA TYR A 72 5.77 -7.31 -0.10
C TYR A 72 6.06 -8.66 -0.74
N MET A 73 5.81 -9.75 -0.01
CA MET A 73 6.05 -11.10 -0.50
C MET A 73 5.16 -11.45 -1.70
N ASP A 74 3.88 -11.11 -1.66
CA ASP A 74 2.97 -11.36 -2.78
C ASP A 74 3.36 -10.57 -4.04
N VAL A 75 3.64 -9.27 -3.91
CA VAL A 75 4.08 -8.44 -5.05
C VAL A 75 5.40 -8.96 -5.61
N HIS A 76 6.38 -9.24 -4.75
CA HIS A 76 7.69 -9.71 -5.19
C HIS A 76 7.60 -11.09 -5.84
N GLN A 77 6.78 -11.99 -5.31
CA GLN A 77 6.54 -13.30 -5.92
C GLN A 77 5.91 -13.17 -7.32
N ARG A 78 4.92 -12.29 -7.49
CA ARG A 78 4.31 -12.01 -8.80
C ARG A 78 5.32 -11.41 -9.77
N PHE A 79 6.17 -10.49 -9.30
CA PHE A 79 7.25 -9.90 -10.09
C PHE A 79 8.25 -10.96 -10.58
N VAL A 80 8.80 -11.77 -9.68
CA VAL A 80 9.77 -12.82 -10.03
C VAL A 80 9.17 -13.83 -11.02
N LYS A 81 7.91 -14.22 -10.85
CA LYS A 81 7.20 -15.10 -11.79
C LYS A 81 7.01 -14.49 -13.18
N SER A 82 7.00 -13.16 -13.29
CA SER A 82 6.87 -12.43 -14.56
C SER A 82 8.19 -12.23 -15.30
N LEU A 83 9.33 -12.47 -14.64
CA LEU A 83 10.65 -12.31 -15.26
C LEU A 83 10.90 -13.40 -16.33
N PRO A 84 11.68 -13.09 -17.38
CA PRO A 84 12.11 -14.09 -18.35
C PRO A 84 12.85 -15.26 -17.69
N LYS A 85 12.70 -16.45 -18.26
CA LYS A 85 13.53 -17.61 -17.89
C LYS A 85 14.96 -17.38 -18.36
N PHE A 86 15.92 -17.97 -17.65
CA PHE A 86 17.34 -17.84 -17.98
C PHE A 86 17.65 -18.24 -19.44
N SER A 87 16.99 -19.29 -19.96
CA SER A 87 17.12 -19.72 -21.36
C SER A 87 16.73 -18.66 -22.39
N GLN A 88 15.96 -17.65 -22.00
CA GLN A 88 15.59 -16.51 -22.84
C GLN A 88 16.61 -15.37 -22.76
N LEU A 89 17.50 -15.39 -21.76
CA LEU A 89 18.52 -14.37 -21.50
C LEU A 89 19.92 -14.80 -21.95
N SER A 90 20.18 -16.11 -22.00
CA SER A 90 21.43 -16.68 -22.51
C SER A 90 21.28 -17.07 -23.98
N GLN A 91 21.65 -16.16 -24.89
CA GLN A 91 21.95 -16.46 -26.29
C GLN A 91 23.38 -16.06 -26.60
#